data_AF-A0A558ZZH3-F1
#
_entry.id   AF-A0A558ZZH3-F1
#
_cell.length_a   1.000
_cell.length_b   1.000
_cell.length_c   1.000
_cell.angle_alpha   90.00
_cell.angle_beta   90.00
_cell.angle_gamma   90.00
#
_symmetry.space_group_name_H-M   'P 1'
#
loop_
_entity.id
_entity.type
_entity.pdbx_description
1 polymer ?
#
loop_
_entity_poly.entity_id
_entity_poly.type
_entity_poly.pdbx_seq_one_letter_code
_entity_poly.pdbx_strand_id
1 'polypeptide(L)'
;MLVGKKYYLRFYIVLSKMGLIDSMKSRKKINIFKISWDFNITLSEKLNYKRFNKNFEKILFGIFPLALILQYFIMYIYRADILTNFQNFPITLNILLFWLLVVIISATIHEFSHAIIANNYQIEIPNCGIMLLLFNLAFFVDLSGVQFLKNKKQFLKIMLAGIASNSILSLTGLLVLLFTSYKLLGLLFFIINLGMIFINSIPFFQYDSGIILRYLNSNNNNLNFQYIVQLL
;
A
#
# COMPACT_ATOMS: atom_id res chain seq x y z
N MET A 1 -8.83 -29.61 27.73
CA MET A 1 -7.89 -28.98 26.76
C MET A 1 -6.96 -30.01 26.07
N LEU A 2 -7.47 -31.16 25.58
CA LEU A 2 -6.61 -32.26 25.09
C LEU A 2 -7.05 -32.96 23.78
N VAL A 3 -8.19 -32.57 23.18
CA VAL A 3 -8.71 -33.25 21.99
C VAL A 3 -8.02 -32.75 20.71
N GLY A 4 -7.77 -31.45 20.58
CA GLY A 4 -7.16 -30.86 19.37
C GLY A 4 -5.70 -31.29 19.10
N LYS A 5 -4.91 -31.55 20.16
CA LYS A 5 -3.49 -31.90 20.03
C LYS A 5 -3.28 -33.24 19.32
N LYS A 6 -4.18 -34.20 19.53
CA LYS A 6 -4.13 -35.53 18.90
C LYS A 6 -4.43 -35.48 17.40
N TYR A 7 -5.37 -34.64 16.99
CA TYR A 7 -5.70 -34.43 15.57
C TYR A 7 -4.60 -33.65 14.84
N TYR A 8 -4.03 -32.62 15.49
CA TYR A 8 -2.88 -31.89 14.96
C TYR A 8 -1.67 -32.80 14.72
N LEU A 9 -1.33 -33.66 15.69
CA LEU A 9 -0.22 -34.61 15.54
C LEU A 9 -0.46 -35.62 14.42
N ARG A 10 -1.70 -36.12 14.27
CA ARG A 10 -2.05 -37.00 13.14
C ARG A 10 -1.90 -36.29 11.80
N PHE A 11 -2.37 -35.05 11.70
CA PHE A 11 -2.24 -34.24 10.49
C PHE A 11 -0.76 -33.97 10.13
N TYR A 12 0.06 -33.62 11.13
CA TYR A 12 1.50 -33.43 10.97
C TYR A 12 2.21 -34.71 10.50
N ILE A 13 1.89 -35.87 11.08
CA ILE A 13 2.47 -37.15 10.67
C ILE A 13 2.09 -37.50 9.22
N VAL A 14 0.86 -37.22 8.80
CA VAL A 14 0.42 -37.45 7.41
C VAL A 14 1.19 -36.55 6.45
N LEU A 15 1.33 -35.26 6.76
CA LEU A 15 2.11 -34.31 5.96
C LEU A 15 3.61 -34.69 5.89
N SER A 16 4.18 -35.17 7.01
CA SER A 16 5.57 -35.65 7.08
C SER A 16 5.77 -36.86 6.18
N LYS A 17 4.87 -37.85 6.25
CA LYS A 17 4.91 -39.05 5.41
C LYS A 17 4.74 -38.76 3.92
N MET A 18 4.04 -37.70 3.57
CA MET A 18 3.90 -37.22 2.20
C MET A 18 5.14 -36.44 1.70
N GLY A 19 6.18 -36.26 2.53
CA GLY A 19 7.38 -35.49 2.16
C GLY A 19 7.13 -33.99 2.02
N LEU A 20 5.96 -33.50 2.42
CA LEU A 20 5.55 -32.09 2.27
C LEU A 20 6.17 -31.19 3.34
N ILE A 21 6.64 -31.74 4.46
CA ILE A 21 7.22 -30.96 5.56
C ILE A 21 8.69 -30.61 5.29
N ASP A 22 9.48 -31.54 4.76
CA ASP A 22 10.89 -31.27 4.45
C ASP A 22 11.07 -30.43 3.17
N SER A 23 10.12 -30.53 2.22
CA SER A 23 10.08 -29.68 1.02
C SER A 23 9.60 -28.25 1.29
N MET A 24 8.99 -27.98 2.46
CA MET A 24 8.64 -26.63 2.91
C MET A 24 9.85 -25.80 3.38
N LYS A 25 11.05 -26.39 3.51
CA LYS A 25 12.31 -25.65 3.49
C LYS A 25 12.70 -25.31 2.04
N SER A 26 11.77 -24.73 1.27
CA SER A 26 12.17 -24.10 0.02
C SER A 26 13.13 -22.98 0.40
N ARG A 27 14.40 -23.08 -0.02
CA ARG A 27 15.34 -21.96 0.10
C ARG A 27 14.63 -20.75 -0.49
N LYS A 28 14.25 -19.75 0.32
CA LYS A 28 13.69 -18.48 -0.19
C LYS A 28 14.69 -18.00 -1.23
N LYS A 29 14.36 -18.08 -2.52
CA LYS A 29 15.18 -17.48 -3.57
C LYS A 29 15.20 -16.00 -3.24
N ILE A 30 16.34 -15.50 -2.77
CA ILE A 30 16.50 -14.09 -2.46
C ILE A 30 16.35 -13.37 -3.79
N ASN A 31 15.20 -12.75 -3.98
CA ASN A 31 14.95 -11.94 -5.14
C ASN A 31 15.60 -10.60 -4.84
N ILE A 32 16.70 -10.27 -5.51
CA ILE A 32 17.48 -9.05 -5.23
C ILE A 32 16.59 -7.79 -5.41
N PHE A 33 15.56 -7.90 -6.24
CA PHE A 33 14.56 -6.86 -6.48
C PHE A 33 13.45 -6.78 -5.43
N LYS A 34 13.40 -7.69 -4.45
CA LYS A 34 12.39 -7.74 -3.38
C LYS A 34 13.01 -8.27 -2.09
N ILE A 35 13.37 -7.36 -1.20
CA ILE A 35 13.89 -7.69 0.15
C ILE A 35 12.91 -7.12 1.17
N SER A 36 12.30 -7.96 2.02
CA SER A 36 11.35 -7.53 3.05
C SER A 36 11.86 -7.79 4.46
N TRP A 37 11.51 -6.89 5.36
CA TRP A 37 11.69 -7.00 6.80
C TRP A 37 10.34 -6.84 7.49
N ASP A 38 9.91 -7.90 8.16
CA ASP A 38 8.63 -7.97 8.85
C ASP A 38 8.78 -7.42 10.28
N PHE A 39 7.84 -6.60 10.73
CA PHE A 39 7.82 -6.10 12.10
C PHE A 39 7.15 -7.08 13.09
N ASN A 40 6.59 -8.19 12.63
CA ASN A 40 5.84 -9.17 13.45
C ASN A 40 4.76 -8.51 14.33
N ILE A 41 4.05 -7.51 13.80
CA ILE A 41 2.94 -6.84 14.47
C ILE A 41 1.64 -7.20 13.75
N THR A 42 0.71 -7.82 14.47
CA THR A 42 -0.66 -8.06 14.04
C THR A 42 -1.45 -6.75 14.07
N LEU A 43 -1.66 -6.13 12.90
CA LEU A 43 -2.39 -4.85 12.80
C LEU A 43 -3.90 -5.01 13.05
N SER A 44 -4.46 -6.17 12.74
CA SER A 44 -5.89 -6.46 12.87
C SER A 44 -6.41 -6.22 14.30
N GLU A 45 -5.65 -6.62 15.30
CA GLU A 45 -6.00 -6.45 16.72
C GLU A 45 -5.98 -4.97 17.13
N LYS A 46 -5.02 -4.19 16.63
CA LYS A 46 -4.88 -2.76 16.93
C LYS A 46 -5.88 -1.89 16.18
N LEU A 47 -6.32 -2.31 14.99
CA LEU A 47 -7.24 -1.55 14.14
C LEU A 47 -8.72 -1.86 14.39
N ASN A 48 -9.09 -2.53 15.48
CA ASN A 48 -10.46 -3.04 15.73
C ASN A 48 -11.50 -1.95 16.10
N TYR A 49 -11.38 -0.74 15.54
CA TYR A 49 -12.31 0.37 15.72
C TYR A 49 -13.27 0.48 14.53
N LYS A 50 -14.26 -0.43 14.46
CA LYS A 50 -15.21 -0.53 13.33
C LYS A 50 -15.87 0.79 12.92
N ARG A 51 -16.21 1.66 13.88
CA ARG A 51 -16.85 2.96 13.60
C ARG A 51 -15.87 3.97 12.99
N PHE A 52 -14.64 4.00 13.49
CA PHE A 52 -13.57 4.84 12.96
C PHE A 52 -13.22 4.43 11.53
N ASN A 53 -12.96 3.14 11.29
CA ASN A 53 -12.57 2.63 9.98
C ASN A 53 -13.65 2.87 8.91
N LYS A 54 -14.94 2.72 9.25
CA LYS A 54 -16.05 3.05 8.33
C LYS A 54 -16.14 4.54 8.03
N ASN A 55 -15.92 5.40 9.02
CA ASN A 55 -15.89 6.85 8.79
C ASN A 55 -14.69 7.23 7.92
N PHE A 56 -13.52 6.65 8.19
CA PHE A 56 -12.32 6.84 7.39
C PHE A 56 -12.56 6.47 5.92
N GLU A 57 -13.14 5.29 5.63
CA GLU A 57 -13.46 4.89 4.27
C GLU A 57 -14.39 5.90 3.56
N LYS A 58 -15.45 6.35 4.25
CA LYS A 58 -16.40 7.33 3.69
C LYS A 58 -15.72 8.67 3.41
N ILE A 59 -14.90 9.15 4.34
CA ILE A 59 -14.16 10.42 4.21
C ILE A 59 -13.16 10.30 3.06
N LEU A 60 -12.37 9.22 3.03
CA LEU A 60 -11.34 8.99 2.02
C LEU A 60 -11.94 9.00 0.61
N PHE A 61 -12.96 8.15 0.36
CA PHE A 61 -13.57 8.07 -0.97
C PHE A 61 -14.52 9.23 -1.30
N GLY A 62 -15.04 9.95 -0.30
CA GLY A 62 -15.81 11.18 -0.51
C GLY A 62 -14.93 12.36 -0.93
N ILE A 63 -13.76 12.52 -0.27
CA ILE A 63 -12.82 13.60 -0.56
C ILE A 63 -12.01 13.30 -1.82
N PHE A 64 -11.65 12.04 -2.10
CA PHE A 64 -10.80 11.66 -3.22
C PHE A 64 -11.16 12.29 -4.58
N PRO A 65 -12.40 12.19 -5.10
CA PRO A 65 -12.76 12.82 -6.37
C PRO A 65 -12.69 14.35 -6.31
N LEU A 66 -13.11 14.93 -5.17
CA LEU A 66 -13.05 16.37 -4.95
C LEU A 66 -11.59 16.86 -4.91
N ALA A 67 -10.69 16.07 -4.32
CA ALA A 67 -9.27 16.37 -4.24
C ALA A 67 -8.61 16.37 -5.63
N LEU A 68 -8.95 15.43 -6.50
CA LEU A 68 -8.45 15.41 -7.88
C LEU A 68 -8.91 16.64 -8.68
N ILE A 69 -10.19 17.00 -8.58
CA ILE A 69 -10.74 18.18 -9.26
C ILE A 69 -10.05 19.45 -8.74
N LEU A 70 -9.92 19.58 -7.42
CA LEU A 70 -9.32 20.75 -6.80
C LEU A 70 -7.82 20.86 -7.13
N GLN A 71 -7.08 19.75 -7.14
CA GLN A 71 -5.69 19.73 -7.58
C GLN A 71 -5.55 20.24 -9.01
N TYR A 72 -6.36 19.72 -9.94
CA TYR A 72 -6.32 20.14 -11.34
C TYR A 72 -6.61 21.64 -11.48
N PHE A 73 -7.63 22.13 -10.76
CA PHE A 73 -7.99 23.54 -10.75
C PHE A 73 -6.87 24.44 -10.18
N ILE A 74 -6.27 24.05 -9.05
CA ILE A 74 -5.16 24.77 -8.42
C ILE A 74 -3.95 24.78 -9.34
N MET A 75 -3.59 23.64 -9.94
CA MET A 75 -2.48 23.54 -10.87
C MET A 75 -2.68 24.42 -12.10
N TYR A 76 -3.91 24.55 -12.59
CA TYR A 76 -4.22 25.42 -13.72
C TYR A 76 -4.04 26.91 -13.37
N ILE A 77 -4.56 27.36 -12.22
CA ILE A 77 -4.51 28.76 -11.80
C ILE A 77 -3.08 29.16 -11.40
N TYR A 78 -2.43 28.37 -10.55
CA TYR A 78 -1.14 28.71 -9.95
C TYR A 78 0.05 28.07 -10.69
N ARG A 79 -0.13 27.71 -11.97
CA ARG A 79 0.90 27.05 -12.78
C ARG A 79 2.25 27.77 -12.77
N ALA A 80 2.26 29.10 -12.82
CA ALA A 80 3.49 29.88 -12.82
C ALA A 80 4.23 29.80 -11.48
N ASP A 81 3.51 29.92 -10.36
CA ASP A 81 4.09 29.82 -9.02
C ASP A 81 4.61 28.42 -8.74
N ILE A 82 3.87 27.38 -9.13
CA ILE A 82 4.31 25.99 -8.94
C ILE A 82 5.58 25.73 -9.77
N LEU A 83 5.60 26.18 -11.02
CA LEU A 83 6.75 25.98 -11.91
C LEU A 83 8.00 26.74 -11.43
N THR A 84 7.85 27.97 -10.95
CA THR A 84 8.98 28.75 -10.42
C THR A 84 9.54 28.15 -9.13
N ASN A 85 8.69 27.66 -8.21
CA ASN A 85 9.16 26.95 -7.02
C ASN A 85 9.86 25.62 -7.38
N PHE A 86 9.42 24.95 -8.44
CA PHE A 86 10.08 23.75 -8.95
C PHE A 86 11.45 24.06 -9.57
N GLN A 87 11.56 25.12 -10.37
CA GLN A 87 12.82 25.55 -10.99
C GLN A 87 13.84 26.05 -9.96
N ASN A 88 13.37 26.72 -8.91
CA ASN A 88 14.20 27.22 -7.83
C ASN A 88 14.42 26.19 -6.71
N PHE A 89 14.14 24.91 -6.97
CA PHE A 89 14.26 23.87 -5.97
C PHE A 89 15.73 23.69 -5.54
N PRO A 90 16.09 23.93 -4.27
CA PRO A 90 17.46 23.79 -3.82
C PRO A 90 17.83 22.30 -3.73
N ILE A 91 19.00 21.94 -4.25
CA ILE A 91 19.54 20.59 -4.16
C ILE A 91 20.60 20.59 -3.06
N THR A 92 20.21 20.30 -1.83
CA THR A 92 21.11 20.24 -0.67
C THR A 92 20.91 18.95 0.13
N LEU A 93 21.91 18.56 0.92
CA LEU A 93 21.85 17.32 1.73
C LEU A 93 20.69 17.33 2.74
N ASN A 94 20.41 18.48 3.35
CA ASN A 94 19.28 18.62 4.28
C ASN A 94 17.94 18.32 3.59
N ILE A 95 17.82 18.71 2.33
CA ILE A 95 16.61 18.50 1.54
C ILE A 95 16.46 17.03 1.16
N LEU A 96 17.57 16.32 0.92
CA LEU A 96 17.54 14.87 0.75
C LEU A 96 17.00 14.17 2.01
N LEU A 97 17.41 14.60 3.21
CA LEU A 97 16.89 14.06 4.48
C LEU A 97 15.39 14.35 4.64
N PHE A 98 14.95 15.58 4.34
CA PHE A 98 13.53 15.93 4.35
C PHE A 98 12.73 15.12 3.32
N TRP A 99 13.27 14.94 2.11
CA TRP A 99 12.66 14.11 1.07
C TRP A 99 12.46 12.69 1.57
N LEU A 100 13.49 12.07 2.17
CA LEU A 100 13.42 10.71 2.69
C LEU A 100 12.36 10.59 3.80
N LEU A 101 12.30 11.57 4.69
CA LEU A 101 11.29 11.65 5.75
C LEU A 101 9.87 11.72 5.16
N VAL A 102 9.64 12.58 4.17
CA VAL A 102 8.34 12.69 3.49
C VAL A 102 7.97 11.40 2.76
N VAL A 103 8.93 10.74 2.10
CA VAL A 103 8.70 9.42 1.47
C VAL A 103 8.24 8.40 2.51
N ILE A 104 8.89 8.32 3.67
CA ILE A 104 8.51 7.41 4.75
C ILE A 104 7.09 7.72 5.25
N ILE A 105 6.77 8.99 5.52
CA ILE A 105 5.44 9.39 5.97
C ILE A 105 4.38 9.04 4.92
N SER A 106 4.61 9.38 3.65
CA SER A 106 3.65 9.09 2.58
C SER A 106 3.46 7.59 2.37
N ALA A 107 4.54 6.81 2.36
CA ALA A 107 4.47 5.36 2.18
C ALA A 107 3.77 4.67 3.36
N THR A 108 4.02 5.10 4.59
CA THR A 108 3.30 4.57 5.76
C THR A 108 1.81 4.89 5.69
N ILE A 109 1.42 6.12 5.34
CA ILE A 109 -0.01 6.49 5.21
C ILE A 109 -0.68 5.70 4.08
N HIS A 110 0.02 5.49 2.96
CA HIS A 110 -0.46 4.71 1.83
C HIS A 110 -0.82 3.27 2.25
N GLU A 111 0.14 2.55 2.81
CA GLU A 111 -0.02 1.18 3.28
C GLU A 111 -1.04 1.06 4.41
N PHE A 112 -1.04 2.01 5.34
CA PHE A 112 -2.00 2.03 6.43
C PHE A 112 -3.43 2.27 5.95
N SER A 113 -3.61 3.01 4.85
CA SER A 113 -4.93 3.20 4.24
C SER A 113 -5.48 1.90 3.68
N HIS A 114 -4.64 1.06 3.05
CA HIS A 114 -5.04 -0.29 2.65
C HIS A 114 -5.43 -1.13 3.87
N ALA A 115 -4.63 -1.09 4.94
CA ALA A 115 -4.88 -1.82 6.18
C ALA A 115 -6.23 -1.44 6.82
N ILE A 116 -6.52 -0.16 6.98
CA ILE A 116 -7.78 0.32 7.58
C ILE A 116 -8.98 -0.15 6.76
N ILE A 117 -8.91 -0.02 5.44
CA ILE A 117 -10.03 -0.38 4.55
C ILE A 117 -10.18 -1.91 4.47
N ALA A 118 -9.10 -2.67 4.43
CA ALA A 118 -9.15 -4.13 4.49
C ALA A 118 -9.83 -4.62 5.78
N ASN A 119 -9.55 -3.98 6.92
CA ASN A 119 -10.16 -4.33 8.19
C ASN A 119 -11.69 -4.04 8.23
N ASN A 120 -12.20 -3.05 7.48
CA ASN A 120 -13.65 -2.86 7.32
C ASN A 120 -14.34 -4.09 6.70
N TYR A 121 -13.61 -4.82 5.87
CA TYR A 121 -14.08 -6.02 5.19
C TYR A 121 -13.70 -7.32 5.91
N GLN A 122 -13.31 -7.23 7.19
CA GLN A 122 -12.96 -8.38 8.05
C GLN A 122 -11.74 -9.18 7.54
N ILE A 123 -10.84 -8.51 6.84
CA ILE A 123 -9.61 -9.12 6.36
C ILE A 123 -8.56 -8.99 7.44
N GLU A 124 -7.99 -10.12 7.83
CA GLU A 124 -6.89 -10.15 8.79
C GLU A 124 -5.61 -9.64 8.15
N ILE A 125 -4.86 -8.86 8.93
CA ILE A 125 -3.59 -8.27 8.53
C ILE A 125 -2.55 -8.85 9.47
N PRO A 126 -1.95 -9.99 9.10
CA PRO A 126 -1.10 -10.75 10.01
C PRO A 126 0.21 -10.02 10.29
N ASN A 127 0.78 -9.37 9.27
CA ASN A 127 2.08 -8.71 9.35
C ASN A 127 2.08 -7.37 8.58
N CYS A 128 2.97 -6.48 8.99
CA CYS A 128 3.40 -5.31 8.22
C CYS A 128 4.92 -5.16 8.35
N GLY A 129 5.52 -4.37 7.46
CA GLY A 129 6.96 -4.18 7.48
C GLY A 129 7.45 -3.16 6.47
N ILE A 130 8.76 -3.19 6.25
CA ILE A 130 9.45 -2.41 5.22
C ILE A 130 9.98 -3.37 4.17
N MET A 131 9.91 -2.96 2.91
CA MET A 131 10.42 -3.70 1.78
C MET A 131 11.23 -2.79 0.86
N LEU A 132 12.32 -3.32 0.30
CA LEU A 132 13.00 -2.75 -0.85
C LEU A 132 12.47 -3.43 -2.10
N LEU A 133 11.65 -2.71 -2.87
CA LEU A 133 11.11 -3.15 -4.16
C LEU A 133 11.80 -2.36 -5.27
N LEU A 134 12.54 -3.03 -6.15
CA LEU A 134 13.31 -2.38 -7.24
C LEU A 134 14.21 -1.23 -6.73
N PHE A 135 14.89 -1.44 -5.59
CA PHE A 135 15.71 -0.42 -4.90
C PHE A 135 14.94 0.78 -4.33
N ASN A 136 13.60 0.79 -4.41
CA ASN A 136 12.78 1.78 -3.73
C ASN A 136 12.40 1.27 -2.34
N LEU A 137 12.59 2.12 -1.32
CA LEU A 137 12.10 1.88 0.03
C LEU A 137 10.57 2.01 0.02
N ALA A 138 9.89 0.90 0.28
CA ALA A 138 8.44 0.82 0.39
C ALA A 138 8.08 0.26 1.76
N PHE A 139 6.91 0.62 2.26
CA PHE A 139 6.30 -0.13 3.35
C PHE A 139 5.43 -1.22 2.72
N PHE A 140 5.12 -2.28 3.46
CA PHE A 140 4.15 -3.26 3.00
C PHE A 140 3.23 -3.67 4.15
N VAL A 141 1.98 -3.93 3.79
CA VAL A 141 1.01 -4.60 4.65
C VAL A 141 0.62 -5.93 4.02
N ASP A 142 0.64 -7.00 4.80
CA ASP A 142 0.21 -8.31 4.32
C ASP A 142 -1.32 -8.31 4.09
N LEU A 143 -1.68 -8.27 2.82
CA LEU A 143 -3.05 -8.28 2.31
C LEU A 143 -3.41 -9.61 1.65
N SER A 144 -2.71 -10.70 1.99
CA SER A 144 -3.00 -12.06 1.48
C SER A 144 -4.48 -12.44 1.59
N GLY A 145 -5.19 -11.97 2.60
CA GLY A 145 -6.62 -12.25 2.79
C GLY A 145 -7.56 -11.61 1.75
N VAL A 146 -7.10 -10.57 1.03
CA VAL A 146 -7.90 -9.85 0.02
C VAL A 146 -8.35 -10.75 -1.13
N GLN A 147 -7.59 -11.80 -1.44
CA GLN A 147 -7.92 -12.76 -2.50
C GLN A 147 -9.21 -13.55 -2.26
N PHE A 148 -9.63 -13.68 -0.99
CA PHE A 148 -10.84 -14.43 -0.63
C PHE A 148 -12.12 -13.59 -0.70
N LEU A 149 -12.00 -12.29 -1.03
CA LEU A 149 -13.15 -11.42 -1.20
C LEU A 149 -13.96 -11.81 -2.43
N LYS A 150 -15.23 -12.15 -2.22
CA LYS A 150 -16.18 -12.44 -3.31
C LYS A 150 -16.60 -11.19 -4.08
N ASN A 151 -16.55 -10.02 -3.45
CA ASN A 151 -17.06 -8.78 -4.03
C ASN A 151 -15.94 -7.94 -4.66
N LYS A 152 -15.97 -7.82 -5.99
CA LYS A 152 -15.01 -7.02 -6.77
C LYS A 152 -14.95 -5.56 -6.33
N LYS A 153 -16.06 -4.96 -5.88
CA LYS A 153 -16.08 -3.56 -5.43
C LYS A 153 -15.30 -3.36 -4.13
N GLN A 154 -15.36 -4.33 -3.22
CA GLN A 154 -14.63 -4.28 -1.94
C GLN A 154 -13.13 -4.42 -2.18
N PHE A 155 -12.76 -5.36 -3.05
CA PHE A 155 -11.39 -5.52 -3.53
C PHE A 155 -10.83 -4.22 -4.13
N LEU A 156 -11.55 -3.62 -5.09
CA LEU A 156 -11.11 -2.39 -5.74
C LEU A 156 -10.96 -1.23 -4.74
N LYS A 157 -11.86 -1.11 -3.76
CA LYS A 157 -11.74 -0.09 -2.72
C LYS A 157 -10.50 -0.30 -1.85
N ILE A 158 -10.19 -1.55 -1.49
CA ILE A 158 -8.96 -1.81 -0.73
C ILE A 158 -7.75 -1.41 -1.57
N MET A 159 -7.68 -1.85 -2.83
CA MET A 159 -6.51 -1.54 -3.68
C MET A 159 -6.41 -0.07 -4.10
N LEU A 160 -7.50 0.69 -4.12
CA LEU A 160 -7.48 2.13 -4.41
C LEU A 160 -7.23 3.00 -3.17
N ALA A 161 -7.24 2.40 -1.97
CA ALA A 161 -7.07 3.13 -0.71
C ALA A 161 -5.76 3.92 -0.66
N GLY A 162 -4.65 3.27 -1.04
CA GLY A 162 -3.34 3.89 -1.06
C GLY A 162 -3.26 5.07 -2.03
N ILE A 163 -3.70 4.87 -3.28
CA ILE A 163 -3.75 5.95 -4.28
C ILE A 163 -4.64 7.11 -3.81
N ALA A 164 -5.79 6.81 -3.19
CA ALA A 164 -6.69 7.84 -2.68
C ALA A 164 -6.06 8.67 -1.55
N SER A 165 -5.35 8.01 -0.62
CA SER A 165 -4.64 8.70 0.47
C SER A 165 -3.50 9.57 -0.03
N ASN A 166 -2.71 9.09 -0.99
CA ASN A 166 -1.65 9.87 -1.64
C ASN A 166 -2.23 11.08 -2.39
N SER A 167 -3.38 10.93 -3.04
CA SER A 167 -4.05 12.07 -3.67
C SER A 167 -4.39 13.14 -2.64
N ILE A 168 -4.98 12.78 -1.50
CA ILE A 168 -5.28 13.75 -0.45
C ILE A 168 -3.99 14.42 0.07
N LEU A 169 -2.92 13.65 0.30
CA LEU A 169 -1.62 14.19 0.70
C LEU A 169 -1.03 15.14 -0.36
N SER A 170 -1.13 14.80 -1.64
CA SER A 170 -0.69 15.65 -2.75
C SER A 170 -1.44 16.99 -2.77
N LEU A 171 -2.76 16.98 -2.55
CA LEU A 171 -3.56 18.20 -2.41
C LEU A 171 -3.08 19.02 -1.21
N THR A 172 -2.84 18.39 -0.06
CA THR A 172 -2.34 19.12 1.11
C THR A 172 -0.96 19.75 0.84
N GLY A 173 -0.10 19.08 0.08
CA GLY A 173 1.18 19.62 -0.38
C GLY A 173 1.01 20.89 -1.21
N LEU A 174 0.07 20.90 -2.18
CA LEU A 174 -0.25 22.10 -2.97
C LEU A 174 -0.77 23.25 -2.10
N LEU A 175 -1.67 22.96 -1.16
CA LEU A 175 -2.22 23.99 -0.27
C LEU A 175 -1.11 24.59 0.62
N VAL A 176 -0.24 23.75 1.18
CA VAL A 176 0.93 24.20 1.97
C VAL A 176 1.88 25.03 1.11
N LEU A 177 2.15 24.60 -0.12
CA LEU A 177 3.03 25.31 -1.06
C LEU A 177 2.53 26.73 -1.36
N LEU A 178 1.22 26.89 -1.55
CA LEU A 178 0.64 28.16 -2.01
C LEU A 178 0.28 29.11 -0.87
N PHE A 179 -0.23 28.58 0.25
CA PHE A 179 -0.82 29.39 1.31
C PHE A 179 0.02 29.49 2.58
N THR A 180 1.21 28.89 2.62
CA THR A 180 2.08 28.93 3.80
C THR A 180 3.52 29.32 3.45
N SER A 181 4.28 29.69 4.48
CA SER A 181 5.72 29.96 4.34
C SER A 181 6.55 28.71 4.05
N TYR A 182 6.00 27.50 4.26
CA TYR A 182 6.70 26.22 4.10
C TYR A 182 6.66 25.70 2.65
N LYS A 183 7.01 26.56 1.69
CA LYS A 183 6.92 26.27 0.25
C LYS A 183 7.64 24.99 -0.15
N LEU A 184 8.88 24.81 0.32
CA LEU A 184 9.69 23.64 0.01
C LEU A 184 9.04 22.34 0.49
N LEU A 185 8.51 22.34 1.71
CA LEU A 185 7.86 21.16 2.30
C LEU A 185 6.57 20.84 1.55
N GLY A 186 5.74 21.84 1.23
CA GLY A 186 4.56 21.67 0.40
C GLY A 186 4.87 21.08 -0.98
N LEU A 187 5.94 21.59 -1.63
CA LEU A 187 6.40 21.08 -2.93
C LEU A 187 6.89 19.63 -2.84
N LEU A 188 7.63 19.25 -1.80
CA LEU A 188 8.05 17.87 -1.56
C LEU A 188 6.86 16.94 -1.39
N PHE A 189 5.90 17.31 -0.53
CA PHE A 189 4.66 16.53 -0.36
C PHE A 189 3.91 16.39 -1.67
N PHE A 190 3.79 17.46 -2.45
CA PHE A 190 3.13 17.41 -3.76
C PHE A 190 3.82 16.42 -4.71
N ILE A 191 5.12 16.61 -4.98
CA ILE A 191 5.86 15.81 -5.98
C ILE A 191 5.95 14.35 -5.57
N ILE A 192 6.26 14.05 -4.30
CA ILE A 192 6.43 12.67 -3.82
C ILE A 192 5.12 11.90 -3.93
N ASN A 193 4.01 12.49 -3.46
CA ASN A 193 2.73 11.80 -3.48
C ASN A 193 2.18 11.66 -4.91
N LEU A 194 2.43 12.64 -5.78
CA LEU A 194 2.08 12.56 -7.20
C LEU A 194 2.91 11.45 -7.90
N GLY A 195 4.21 11.37 -7.60
CA GLY A 195 5.08 10.28 -8.05
C GLY A 195 4.61 8.90 -7.55
N MET A 196 4.22 8.78 -6.29
CA MET A 196 3.66 7.55 -5.72
C MET A 196 2.35 7.14 -6.39
N ILE A 197 1.47 8.08 -6.73
CA ILE A 197 0.25 7.79 -7.50
C ILE A 197 0.62 7.22 -8.88
N PHE A 198 1.56 7.85 -9.58
CA PHE A 198 1.99 7.36 -10.89
C PHE A 198 2.59 5.97 -10.80
N ILE A 199 3.56 5.75 -9.90
CA ILE A 199 4.23 4.46 -9.72
C ILE A 199 3.20 3.37 -9.40
N ASN A 200 2.28 3.64 -8.46
CA ASN A 200 1.27 2.66 -8.06
C ASN A 200 0.18 2.41 -9.12
N SER A 201 0.02 3.34 -10.07
CA SER A 201 -0.89 3.20 -11.21
C SER A 201 -0.29 2.38 -12.36
N ILE A 202 1.00 2.07 -12.34
CA ILE A 202 1.66 1.28 -13.38
C ILE A 202 1.23 -0.21 -13.26
N PRO A 203 0.64 -0.81 -14.31
CA PRO A 203 0.06 -2.16 -14.22
C PRO A 203 1.09 -3.31 -14.33
N PHE A 204 2.38 -3.02 -14.53
CA PHE A 204 3.39 -4.04 -14.85
C PHE A 204 3.98 -4.77 -13.65
N PHE A 205 4.10 -4.10 -12.49
CA PHE A 205 4.76 -4.65 -11.30
C PHE A 205 3.75 -5.03 -10.20
N GLN A 206 4.25 -5.42 -9.02
CA GLN A 206 3.43 -5.76 -7.84
C GLN A 206 2.85 -4.52 -7.14
N TYR A 207 2.68 -3.43 -7.87
CA TYR A 207 1.99 -2.23 -7.41
C TYR A 207 0.47 -2.42 -7.44
N ASP A 208 -0.27 -1.51 -6.82
CA ASP A 208 -1.73 -1.55 -6.68
C ASP A 208 -2.46 -1.90 -7.98
N SER A 209 -2.21 -1.15 -9.06
CA SER A 209 -2.87 -1.37 -10.34
C SER A 209 -2.46 -2.69 -11.01
N GLY A 210 -1.24 -3.18 -10.79
CA GLY A 210 -0.82 -4.49 -11.28
C GLY A 210 -1.56 -5.63 -10.58
N ILE A 211 -1.79 -5.50 -9.27
CA ILE A 211 -2.60 -6.45 -8.49
C ILE A 211 -4.07 -6.40 -8.94
N ILE A 212 -4.61 -5.20 -9.19
CA ILE A 212 -5.96 -5.03 -9.74
C ILE A 212 -6.11 -5.72 -11.09
N LEU A 213 -5.19 -5.49 -12.02
CA LEU A 213 -5.23 -6.07 -13.35
C LEU A 213 -5.18 -7.61 -13.29
N ARG A 214 -4.30 -8.17 -12.45
CA ARG A 214 -4.19 -9.62 -12.26
C ARG A 214 -5.47 -10.23 -11.69
N TYR A 215 -6.08 -9.58 -10.69
CA TYR A 215 -7.34 -10.01 -10.10
C TYR A 215 -8.50 -10.00 -11.12
N LEU A 216 -8.57 -8.97 -11.97
CA LEU A 216 -9.57 -8.90 -13.03
C LEU A 216 -9.37 -10.00 -14.08
N ASN A 217 -8.12 -10.24 -14.50
CA ASN A 217 -7.80 -11.28 -15.48
C ASN A 217 -8.03 -12.70 -14.96
N SER A 218 -7.72 -12.98 -13.69
CA SER A 218 -7.91 -14.32 -13.13
C SER A 218 -9.37 -14.69 -12.87
N ASN A 219 -10.28 -13.70 -12.76
CA ASN A 219 -11.71 -13.98 -12.75
C ASN A 219 -12.24 -14.33 -14.15
N ASN A 220 -11.50 -14.00 -15.22
CA ASN A 220 -11.89 -14.29 -16.60
C ASN A 220 -11.29 -15.60 -17.13
N ASN A 221 -10.10 -15.97 -16.67
CA ASN A 221 -9.42 -17.20 -17.08
C ASN A 221 -9.23 -18.08 -15.84
N ASN A 222 -9.61 -19.36 -15.90
CA ASN A 222 -9.36 -20.40 -14.89
C ASN A 222 -7.84 -20.69 -14.69
N LEU A 223 -7.04 -19.65 -14.46
CA LEU A 223 -5.62 -19.76 -14.19
C LEU A 223 -5.45 -19.91 -12.69
N ASN A 224 -4.89 -21.06 -12.30
CA ASN A 224 -4.57 -21.39 -10.92
C ASN A 224 -3.68 -20.31 -10.30
N PHE A 225 -4.26 -19.59 -9.33
CA PHE A 225 -3.65 -18.56 -8.48
C PHE A 225 -2.41 -19.02 -7.68
N GLN A 226 -2.03 -20.29 -7.76
CA GLN A 226 -0.99 -20.91 -6.92
C GLN A 226 0.41 -20.32 -7.10
N TYR A 227 0.69 -19.59 -8.19
CA TYR A 227 1.97 -18.89 -8.39
C TYR A 227 1.98 -17.43 -7.91
N ILE A 228 0.84 -16.88 -7.49
CA ILE A 228 0.71 -15.44 -7.16
C ILE A 228 1.12 -15.14 -5.71
N VAL A 229 1.19 -16.16 -4.85
CA VAL A 229 1.46 -16.02 -3.40
C VAL A 229 2.94 -16.23 -3.03
N GLN A 230 3.81 -16.69 -3.94
CA GLN A 230 5.24 -16.81 -3.63
C GLN A 230 5.98 -15.46 -3.51
N LEU A 231 5.29 -14.34 -3.73
CA LEU A 231 5.85 -13.00 -3.64
C LEU A 231 4.90 -12.03 -2.94
N LEU A 232 4.13 -12.46 -1.94
CA LEU A 232 3.78 -11.59 -0.81
C LEU A 232 4.94 -11.62 0.19
#